data_AF-A0A5J4SMR4-F1
#
_entry.id   AF-A0A5J4SMR4-F1
#
_cell.length_a   1.000
_cell.length_b   1.000
_cell.length_c   1.000
_cell.angle_alpha   90.00
_cell.angle_beta   90.00
_cell.angle_gamma   90.00
#
_symmetry.space_group_name_H-M   'P 1'
#
loop_
_entity.id
_entity.type
_entity.pdbx_description
1 polymer ?
#
loop_
_entity_poly.entity_id
_entity_poly.type
_entity_poly.pdbx_seq_one_letter_code
_entity_poly.pdbx_strand_id
1 'polypeptide(L)'
;MKKDMIIGYLAASNPEDKHAWSGTIYHIYRAIKNTGVTVIHIPVKERPIVWCYKKCLKFVIKRLLHKNIRPYYSTRIAHSLSSSIDRGLLDSVDAIFAPEGPTNIYSLPTNKPVIYYTDATFKIIVGYYKSFSNL
;
A
#
# COMPACT_ATOMS: atom_id res chain seq x y z
N MET A 1 -30.39 3.29 -16.45
CA MET A 1 -29.72 2.26 -15.62
C MET A 1 -28.63 2.93 -14.81
N LYS A 2 -28.57 2.67 -13.50
CA LYS A 2 -27.46 3.15 -12.65
C LYS A 2 -26.22 2.35 -13.05
N LYS A 3 -25.11 3.03 -13.36
CA LYS A 3 -23.84 2.35 -13.65
C LYS A 3 -23.42 1.58 -12.39
N ASP A 4 -23.10 0.29 -12.53
CA ASP A 4 -22.53 -0.49 -11.44
C ASP A 4 -21.15 0.10 -11.09
N MET A 5 -20.98 0.52 -9.83
CA MET A 5 -19.74 1.12 -9.36
C MET A 5 -18.67 0.05 -9.18
N ILE A 6 -17.48 0.30 -9.73
CA ILE A 6 -16.33 -0.59 -9.61
C ILE A 6 -15.30 0.05 -8.66
N ILE A 7 -15.00 -0.65 -7.57
CA ILE A 7 -13.99 -0.24 -6.59
C ILE A 7 -12.70 -1.04 -6.80
N GLY A 8 -11.59 -0.32 -7.01
CA GLY A 8 -10.25 -0.89 -6.99
C GLY A 8 -9.76 -1.08 -5.56
N TYR A 9 -9.50 -2.31 -5.15
CA TYR A 9 -8.97 -2.62 -3.83
C TYR A 9 -7.45 -2.73 -3.89
N LEU A 10 -6.75 -1.68 -3.46
CA LEU A 10 -5.29 -1.56 -3.57
C LEU A 10 -4.60 -2.23 -2.39
N ALA A 11 -4.11 -3.45 -2.60
CA ALA A 11 -3.42 -4.23 -1.55
C ALA A 11 -2.25 -5.02 -2.14
N ALA A 12 -1.16 -5.14 -1.38
CA ALA A 12 -0.01 -5.98 -1.74
C ALA A 12 -0.34 -7.46 -1.58
N SER A 13 -1.07 -7.81 -0.51
CA SER A 13 -1.56 -9.16 -0.27
C SER A 13 -2.78 -9.50 -1.14
N ASN A 14 -2.96 -10.78 -1.45
CA ASN A 14 -4.19 -11.27 -2.05
C ASN A 14 -5.36 -11.02 -1.06
N PRO A 15 -6.40 -10.27 -1.43
CA PRO A 15 -7.52 -9.99 -0.53
C PRO A 15 -8.40 -11.19 -0.23
N GLU A 16 -8.25 -12.31 -0.95
CA GLU A 16 -8.91 -13.57 -0.61
C GLU A 16 -8.09 -14.44 0.37
N ASP A 17 -6.86 -14.03 0.69
CA ASP A 17 -6.04 -14.68 1.70
C ASP A 17 -6.42 -14.22 3.12
N LYS A 18 -7.04 -15.13 3.88
CA LYS A 18 -7.44 -14.94 5.28
C LYS A 18 -6.27 -14.83 6.26
N HIS A 19 -5.05 -15.18 5.86
CA HIS A 19 -3.87 -15.15 6.73
C HIS A 19 -3.15 -13.80 6.68
N ALA A 20 -3.32 -13.03 5.60
CA ALA A 20 -2.74 -11.70 5.48
C ALA A 20 -3.29 -10.75 6.56
N TRP A 21 -2.40 -10.11 7.32
CA TRP A 21 -2.74 -9.15 8.39
C TRP A 21 -3.81 -9.67 9.37
N SER A 22 -3.69 -10.94 9.77
CA SER A 22 -4.66 -11.60 10.65
C SER A 22 -6.10 -11.56 10.11
N GLY A 23 -6.25 -11.53 8.79
CA GLY A 23 -7.55 -11.47 8.10
C GLY A 23 -8.10 -10.07 7.88
N THR A 24 -7.44 -9.00 8.34
CA THR A 24 -7.94 -7.62 8.22
C THR A 24 -8.22 -7.25 6.76
N ILE A 25 -7.27 -7.51 5.87
CA ILE A 25 -7.39 -7.22 4.43
C ILE A 25 -8.53 -8.03 3.81
N TYR A 26 -8.72 -9.29 4.23
CA TYR A 26 -9.80 -10.15 3.78
C TYR A 26 -11.18 -9.66 4.23
N HIS A 27 -11.33 -9.33 5.50
CA HIS A 27 -12.61 -8.91 6.06
C HIS A 27 -13.06 -7.56 5.52
N ILE A 28 -12.15 -6.60 5.32
CA ILE A 28 -12.47 -5.32 4.68
C ILE A 28 -12.91 -5.54 3.22
N TYR A 29 -12.17 -6.34 2.45
CA TYR A 29 -12.51 -6.67 1.07
C TYR A 29 -13.92 -7.30 0.96
N ARG A 30 -14.22 -8.28 1.83
CA ARG A 30 -15.55 -8.91 1.90
C ARG A 30 -16.64 -7.94 2.33
N ALA A 31 -16.38 -7.05 3.29
CA ALA A 31 -17.34 -6.05 3.73
C ALA A 31 -17.75 -5.12 2.58
N ILE A 32 -16.78 -4.64 1.79
CA ILE A 32 -17.05 -3.81 0.60
C ILE A 32 -17.84 -4.62 -0.44
N LYS A 33 -17.41 -5.85 -0.76
CA LYS A 33 -18.09 -6.71 -1.74
C LYS A 33 -19.54 -7.02 -1.34
N ASN A 34 -19.81 -7.19 -0.04
CA ASN A 34 -21.15 -7.44 0.49
C ASN A 34 -22.11 -6.24 0.36
N THR A 35 -21.61 -5.04 0.03
CA THR A 35 -22.48 -3.88 -0.27
C THR A 35 -23.14 -3.96 -1.66
N GLY A 36 -22.76 -4.95 -2.48
CA GLY A 36 -23.28 -5.14 -3.83
C GLY A 36 -22.49 -4.41 -4.93
N VAL A 37 -21.39 -3.74 -4.58
CA VAL A 37 -20.48 -3.13 -5.57
C VAL A 37 -19.50 -4.15 -6.14
N THR A 38 -19.04 -3.91 -7.37
CA THR A 38 -17.98 -4.72 -7.95
C THR A 38 -16.64 -4.30 -7.35
N VAL A 39 -15.83 -5.27 -6.91
CA VAL A 39 -14.51 -5.00 -6.33
C VAL A 39 -13.45 -5.75 -7.12
N ILE A 40 -12.42 -5.03 -7.58
CA ILE A 40 -11.29 -5.58 -8.32
C ILE A 40 -10.02 -5.41 -7.49
N HIS A 41 -9.27 -6.48 -7.28
CA HIS A 41 -7.96 -6.38 -6.60
C HIS A 41 -6.94 -5.68 -7.50
N ILE A 42 -6.32 -4.61 -7.00
CA ILE A 42 -5.19 -3.94 -7.63
C ILE A 42 -3.93 -4.34 -6.87
N PRO A 43 -3.10 -5.25 -7.41
CA PRO A 43 -1.92 -5.74 -6.72
C PRO A 43 -0.80 -4.70 -6.73
N VAL A 44 -0.11 -4.57 -5.60
CA VAL A 44 1.10 -3.76 -5.50
C VAL A 44 2.33 -4.65 -5.68
N LYS A 45 3.09 -4.39 -6.74
CA LYS A 45 4.29 -5.18 -7.08
C LYS A 45 5.55 -4.36 -6.87
N GLU A 46 6.46 -4.89 -6.06
CA GLU A 46 7.81 -4.36 -5.92
C GLU A 46 8.70 -4.88 -7.05
N ARG A 47 9.42 -3.97 -7.72
CA ARG A 47 10.40 -4.36 -8.75
C ARG A 47 11.65 -4.93 -8.07
N PRO A 48 12.31 -5.96 -8.64
CA PRO A 48 13.53 -6.55 -8.05
C PRO A 48 14.63 -5.52 -7.76
N ILE A 49 14.81 -4.52 -8.62
CA ILE A 49 15.80 -3.45 -8.41
C ILE A 49 15.51 -2.61 -7.17
N VAL A 50 14.23 -2.35 -6.87
CA VAL A 50 13.79 -1.62 -5.66
C VAL A 50 14.06 -2.47 -4.43
N TRP A 51 13.86 -3.79 -4.54
CA TRP A 51 14.17 -4.74 -3.48
C TRP A 51 15.66 -4.78 -3.13
N CYS A 52 16.54 -4.76 -4.14
CA CYS A 52 17.98 -4.65 -3.92
C CYS A 52 18.33 -3.30 -3.28
N TYR A 53 17.84 -2.21 -3.86
CA TYR A 53 18.12 -0.84 -3.41
C TYR A 53 17.74 -0.63 -1.93
N LYS A 54 16.56 -1.08 -1.49
CA LYS A 54 16.14 -0.94 -0.08
C LYS A 54 17.06 -1.69 0.88
N LYS A 55 17.58 -2.86 0.48
CA LYS A 55 18.48 -3.68 1.31
C LYS A 55 19.82 -2.98 1.47
N CYS A 56 20.39 -2.49 0.38
CA CYS A 56 21.60 -1.69 0.38
C CYS A 56 21.43 -0.42 1.23
N LEU A 57 20.37 0.36 1.01
CA LEU A 57 20.10 1.59 1.75
C LEU A 57 20.00 1.33 3.26
N LYS A 58 19.25 0.30 3.66
CA LYS A 58 19.13 -0.09 5.07
C LYS A 58 20.47 -0.49 5.67
N PHE A 59 21.28 -1.25 4.94
CA PHE A 59 22.59 -1.69 5.39
C PHE A 59 23.54 -0.51 5.59
N VAL A 60 23.62 0.39 4.61
CA VAL A 60 24.50 1.57 4.66
C VAL A 60 24.13 2.49 5.81
N ILE A 61 22.85 2.85 5.97
CA ILE A 61 22.42 3.75 7.05
C ILE A 61 22.67 3.12 8.43
N LYS A 62 22.37 1.83 8.59
CA LYS A 62 22.65 1.13 9.84
C LYS A 62 24.13 1.12 10.16
N ARG A 63 25.00 0.88 9.17
CA ARG A 63 26.44 0.76 9.37
C ARG A 63 27.13 2.12 9.61
N LEU A 64 26.69 3.17 8.92
CA LEU A 64 27.33 4.49 8.99
C LEU A 64 26.75 5.39 10.07
N LEU A 65 25.42 5.36 10.27
CA LEU A 65 24.74 6.29 11.17
C LEU A 65 24.24 5.62 12.45
N HIS A 66 24.35 4.29 12.55
CA HIS A 66 23.84 3.50 13.69
C HIS A 66 22.33 3.73 13.93
N LYS A 67 21.61 4.16 12.89
CA LYS A 67 20.17 4.41 12.88
C LYS A 67 19.42 3.26 12.23
N ASN A 68 18.15 3.14 12.59
CA ASN A 68 17.22 2.26 11.91
C ASN A 68 16.45 3.06 10.84
N ILE A 69 16.10 2.43 9.72
CA ILE A 69 15.25 3.05 8.72
C ILE A 69 14.20 2.09 8.22
N ARG A 70 13.12 2.66 7.70
CA ARG A 70 12.08 1.98 6.93
C ARG A 70 12.18 2.42 5.47
N PRO A 71 12.97 1.74 4.62
CA PRO A 71 13.25 2.22 3.27
C PRO A 71 11.99 2.47 2.43
N TYR A 72 10.92 1.71 2.67
CA TYR A 72 9.61 1.90 2.03
C TYR A 72 9.07 3.33 2.16
N TYR A 73 9.35 4.00 3.27
CA TYR A 73 8.91 5.38 3.54
C TYR A 73 9.86 6.44 2.98
N SER A 74 10.93 6.05 2.27
CA SER A 74 11.72 7.01 1.49
C SER A 74 10.97 7.43 0.23
N THR A 75 11.03 8.71 -0.12
CA THR A 75 10.30 9.28 -1.28
C THR A 75 10.59 8.54 -2.58
N ARG A 76 11.85 8.14 -2.82
CA ARG A 76 12.24 7.41 -4.03
C ARG A 76 11.62 6.02 -4.13
N ILE A 77 11.62 5.27 -3.03
CA ILE A 77 11.04 3.92 -3.00
C ILE A 77 9.51 4.00 -3.05
N ALA A 78 8.90 4.91 -2.28
CA ALA A 78 7.47 5.15 -2.32
C ALA A 78 7.01 5.51 -3.73
N HIS A 79 7.66 6.48 -4.38
CA HIS A 79 7.39 6.84 -5.77
C HIS A 79 7.54 5.64 -6.73
N SER A 80 8.59 4.83 -6.56
CA SER A 80 8.79 3.66 -7.41
C SER A 80 7.70 2.58 -7.22
N LEU A 81 7.12 2.46 -6.04
CA LEU A 81 6.04 1.52 -5.74
C LEU A 81 4.69 2.03 -6.25
N SER A 82 4.36 3.30 -6.01
CA SER A 82 3.12 3.89 -6.49
C SER A 82 3.08 3.97 -8.03
N SER A 83 4.22 4.25 -8.66
CA SER A 83 4.33 4.31 -10.13
C SER A 83 4.42 2.95 -10.82
N SER A 84 4.65 1.85 -10.07
CA SER A 84 4.64 0.50 -10.64
C SER A 84 3.25 -0.12 -10.74
N ILE A 85 2.24 0.52 -10.15
CA ILE A 85 0.85 0.07 -10.20
C ILE A 85 0.33 0.18 -11.64
N ASP A 86 -0.38 -0.87 -12.07
CA ASP A 86 -0.91 -0.99 -13.42
C ASP A 86 -1.95 0.11 -13.71
N ARG A 87 -1.64 0.97 -14.68
CA ARG A 87 -2.53 2.08 -15.09
C ARG A 87 -3.82 1.58 -15.71
N GLY A 88 -3.79 0.49 -16.47
CA GLY A 88 -5.00 -0.11 -17.05
C GLY A 88 -5.98 -0.57 -15.96
N LEU A 89 -5.46 -1.16 -14.88
CA LEU A 89 -6.28 -1.50 -13.72
C LEU A 89 -6.84 -0.25 -13.01
N LEU A 90 -6.01 0.78 -12.80
CA LEU A 90 -6.45 2.05 -12.19
C LEU A 90 -7.53 2.75 -13.01
N ASP A 91 -7.45 2.71 -14.33
CA ASP A 91 -8.40 3.36 -15.23
C ASP A 91 -9.73 2.59 -15.33
N SER A 92 -9.68 1.26 -15.15
CA SER A 92 -10.84 0.36 -15.18
C SER A 92 -11.80 0.48 -13.99
N VAL A 93 -11.39 1.18 -12.93
CA VAL A 93 -12.20 1.35 -11.71
C VAL A 93 -12.73 2.79 -11.59
N ASP A 94 -13.80 2.97 -10.82
CA ASP A 94 -14.41 4.28 -10.58
C ASP A 94 -13.78 4.99 -9.36
N ALA A 95 -13.35 4.22 -8.36
CA ALA A 95 -12.66 4.72 -7.18
C ALA A 95 -11.67 3.67 -6.64
N ILE A 96 -10.71 4.11 -5.83
CA ILE A 96 -9.67 3.25 -5.27
C ILE A 96 -9.78 3.26 -3.75
N PHE A 97 -9.84 2.08 -3.14
CA PHE A 97 -9.81 1.88 -1.71
C PHE A 97 -8.47 1.27 -1.32
N ALA A 98 -7.71 1.98 -0.47
CA ALA A 98 -6.37 1.60 -0.02
C ALA A 98 -6.40 1.33 1.51
N PRO A 99 -6.60 0.07 1.95
CA PRO A 99 -6.61 -0.31 3.37
C PRO A 99 -5.22 -0.39 4.01
N GLU A 100 -4.16 -0.31 3.21
CA GLU A 100 -2.78 -0.43 3.66
C GLU A 100 -1.84 0.38 2.78
N GLY A 101 -0.60 0.52 3.24
CA GLY A 101 0.50 0.99 2.40
C GLY A 101 0.36 2.44 1.95
N PRO A 102 0.56 3.43 2.84
CA PRO A 102 0.57 4.85 2.48
C PRO A 102 1.59 5.17 1.37
N THR A 103 2.64 4.35 1.25
CA THR A 103 3.66 4.46 0.20
C THR A 103 3.12 4.12 -1.18
N ASN A 104 2.08 3.29 -1.28
CA ASN A 104 1.47 2.87 -2.54
C ASN A 104 0.62 3.98 -3.16
N ILE A 105 0.12 4.90 -2.33
CA ILE A 105 -0.68 6.05 -2.77
C ILE A 105 0.15 7.34 -2.90
N TYR A 106 1.45 7.32 -2.59
CA TYR A 106 2.32 8.51 -2.55
C TYR A 106 2.31 9.33 -3.85
N SER A 107 2.45 8.66 -5.00
CA SER A 107 2.41 9.29 -6.32
C SER A 107 1.63 8.40 -7.30
N LEU A 108 0.45 7.97 -6.87
CA LEU A 108 -0.41 7.08 -7.65
C LEU A 108 -0.81 7.78 -8.96
N PRO A 109 -0.54 7.19 -10.14
CA PRO A 109 -0.74 7.87 -11.42
C PRO A 109 -2.20 7.79 -11.87
N THR A 110 -3.11 8.42 -11.12
CA THR A 110 -4.55 8.37 -11.37
C THR A 110 -5.26 9.67 -10.96
N ASN A 111 -6.36 9.97 -11.63
CA ASN A 111 -7.29 11.05 -11.26
C ASN A 111 -8.55 10.52 -10.56
N LYS A 112 -8.64 9.21 -10.34
CA LYS A 112 -9.77 8.58 -9.63
C LYS A 112 -9.70 8.93 -8.14
N PRO A 113 -10.84 9.07 -7.44
CA PRO A 113 -10.84 9.29 -6.00
C PRO A 113 -10.18 8.12 -5.26
N VAL A 114 -9.31 8.46 -4.31
CA VAL A 114 -8.59 7.50 -3.46
C VAL A 114 -9.06 7.63 -2.02
N ILE A 115 -9.60 6.55 -1.47
CA ILE A 115 -9.99 6.43 -0.07
C ILE A 115 -8.87 5.68 0.64
N TYR A 116 -8.10 6.39 1.45
CA TYR A 116 -7.07 5.79 2.28
C TYR A 116 -7.63 5.46 3.66
N TYR A 117 -7.51 4.20 4.07
CA TYR A 117 -7.96 3.70 5.36
C TYR A 117 -6.77 3.15 6.13
N THR A 118 -6.55 3.65 7.35
CA THR A 118 -5.46 3.22 8.22
C THR A 118 -5.89 3.32 9.68
N ASP A 119 -5.41 2.40 10.50
CA ASP A 119 -5.69 2.32 11.94
C ASP A 119 -4.90 3.36 12.75
N ALA A 120 -3.68 3.68 12.29
CA ALA A 120 -2.79 4.63 12.95
C ALA A 120 -2.13 5.61 11.96
N THR A 121 -1.88 6.83 12.44
CA THR A 121 -1.08 7.83 11.72
C THR A 121 0.42 7.62 11.96
N PHE A 122 1.26 8.13 11.05
CA PHE A 122 2.71 8.06 11.22
C PHE A 122 3.18 8.63 12.59
N LYS A 123 2.55 9.72 13.04
CA LYS A 123 2.87 10.35 14.32
C LYS A 123 2.67 9.41 15.52
N ILE A 124 1.66 8.55 15.47
CA ILE A 124 1.32 7.63 16.58
C ILE A 124 2.23 6.39 16.57
N ILE A 125 2.62 5.90 15.38
CA ILE A 125 3.41 4.66 15.27
C ILE A 125 4.91 4.86 15.54
N VAL A 126 5.42 6.09 15.42
CA VAL A 126 6.83 6.40 15.72
C VAL A 126 7.10 6.18 17.21
N GLY A 127 8.13 5.40 17.52
CA GLY A 127 8.47 5.03 18.90
C GLY A 127 7.60 3.92 19.50
N TYR A 128 6.35 3.73 19.05
CA TYR A 128 5.47 2.66 19.52
C TYR A 128 5.96 1.27 19.08
N TYR A 129 6.26 1.10 17.79
CA TYR A 129 6.84 -0.13 17.29
C TYR A 129 8.36 -0.05 17.26
N LYS A 130 9.05 -1.09 17.75
CA LYS A 130 10.52 -1.22 17.69
C LYS A 130 11.11 -0.90 16.31
N SER A 131 10.35 -1.23 15.28
CA SER A 131 10.74 -1.07 13.90
C SER A 131 10.56 0.35 13.33
N PHE A 132 9.86 1.21 14.06
CA PHE A 132 9.74 2.67 13.92
C PHE A 132 10.44 3.42 15.08
N SER A 133 11.33 2.76 15.81
CA SER A 133 12.19 3.38 16.82
C SER A 133 13.58 3.67 16.23
N ASN A 134 14.25 4.70 16.76
CA ASN A 134 15.59 5.16 16.35
C ASN A 134 15.69 5.45 14.84
N LEU A 135 14.74 6.22 14.31
CA LEU A 135 14.64 6.62 12.91
C LEU A 135 15.71 7.67 12.48
#